data_AF-A0A8B6BRK3-F1
#
_entry.id   AF-A0A8B6BRK3-F1
#
_cell.length_a   1.000
_cell.length_b   1.000
_cell.length_c   1.000
_cell.angle_alpha   90.00
_cell.angle_beta   90.00
_cell.angle_gamma   90.00
#
_symmetry.space_group_name_H-M   'P 1'
#
loop_
_entity.id
_entity.type
_entity.pdbx_description
1 polymer ?
#
loop_
_entity_poly.entity_id
_entity_poly.type
_entity_poly.pdbx_seq_one_letter_code
_entity_poly.pdbx_strand_id
1 'polypeptide(L)'
;MTDVDRLADQLSIIKLQSLNQELTSGDESKAKAAFLREVEELNRLTEEEKKKQMEVIHKQSSGEGSQAKGKLWSEQEIQALIKGVNLFPAGTKDRWEVISKFIKQHITDSNKGAKDVLAKAKDLQKNDFVLKMEADKKAFEKFETQQKSKVTCEAQPKEGVTSERFEKVYEQQIRETGTNPAPWTAEEQKILEQALKTFPASVGDRWEKISETLPTRSKKDCMKRYKELVEIIRAKKAAKDAAAKKK
;
A
#
# COMPACT_ATOMS: atom_id res chain seq x y z
N MET A 1 -16.40 -31.32 -4.38
CA MET A 1 -16.41 -30.60 -3.09
C MET A 1 -16.63 -29.11 -3.29
N THR A 2 -15.92 -28.46 -4.22
CA THR A 2 -16.08 -27.03 -4.52
C THR A 2 -17.52 -26.56 -4.74
N ASP A 3 -18.36 -27.32 -5.45
CA ASP A 3 -19.75 -26.92 -5.70
C ASP A 3 -20.64 -27.06 -4.46
N VAL A 4 -20.35 -28.04 -3.59
CA VAL A 4 -21.09 -28.25 -2.33
C VAL A 4 -20.81 -27.10 -1.38
N ASP A 5 -19.53 -26.74 -1.22
CA ASP A 5 -19.11 -25.61 -0.38
C ASP A 5 -19.72 -24.30 -0.89
N ARG A 6 -19.68 -24.09 -2.22
CA ARG A 6 -20.24 -22.89 -2.85
C ARG A 6 -21.76 -22.79 -2.68
N LEU A 7 -22.48 -23.90 -2.79
CA LEU A 7 -23.93 -23.93 -2.52
C LEU A 7 -24.23 -23.63 -1.06
N ALA A 8 -23.45 -24.18 -0.12
CA ALA A 8 -23.61 -23.92 1.31
C ALA A 8 -23.38 -22.44 1.68
N ASP A 9 -22.45 -21.77 1.01
CA ASP A 9 -22.12 -20.36 1.26
C ASP A 9 -23.13 -19.38 0.63
N GLN A 10 -23.66 -19.70 -0.55
CA GLN A 10 -24.43 -18.74 -1.35
C GLN A 10 -25.95 -18.96 -1.34
N LEU A 11 -26.43 -20.16 -1.02
CA LEU A 11 -27.87 -20.40 -0.94
C LEU A 11 -28.45 -19.92 0.39
N SER A 12 -29.70 -19.47 0.35
CA SER A 12 -30.43 -19.18 1.58
C SER A 12 -30.75 -20.47 2.33
N ILE A 13 -30.92 -20.34 3.65
CA ILE A 13 -31.28 -21.47 4.52
C ILE A 13 -32.53 -22.21 4.05
N ILE A 14 -33.52 -21.48 3.52
CA ILE A 14 -34.78 -22.04 3.02
C ILE A 14 -34.51 -22.90 1.77
N LYS A 15 -33.70 -22.40 0.83
CA LYS A 15 -33.33 -23.16 -0.38
C LYS A 15 -32.50 -24.40 -0.05
N LEU A 16 -31.56 -24.29 0.90
CA LEU A 16 -30.77 -25.44 1.37
C LEU A 16 -31.63 -26.50 2.04
N GLN A 17 -32.63 -26.10 2.82
CA GLN A 17 -33.58 -27.04 3.43
C GLN A 17 -34.41 -27.79 2.37
N SER A 18 -34.94 -27.08 1.37
CA SER A 18 -35.65 -27.71 0.25
C SER A 18 -34.76 -28.66 -0.55
N LEU A 19 -33.52 -28.24 -0.86
CA LEU A 19 -32.57 -29.08 -1.58
C LEU A 19 -32.24 -30.34 -0.77
N ASN A 20 -31.98 -30.24 0.53
CA ASN A 20 -31.74 -31.40 1.39
C ASN A 20 -32.93 -32.35 1.45
N GLN A 21 -34.17 -31.82 1.45
CA GLN A 21 -35.37 -32.65 1.38
C GLN A 21 -35.45 -33.43 0.06
N GLU A 22 -35.10 -32.81 -1.07
CA GLU A 22 -35.03 -33.48 -2.37
C GLU A 22 -33.91 -34.53 -2.41
N LEU A 23 -32.75 -34.22 -1.84
CA LEU A 23 -31.60 -35.12 -1.78
C LEU A 23 -31.85 -36.36 -0.90
N THR A 24 -32.65 -36.21 0.16
CA THR A 24 -33.00 -37.31 1.08
C THR A 24 -34.21 -38.13 0.63
N SER A 25 -34.79 -37.84 -0.54
CA SER A 25 -36.01 -38.51 -1.04
C SER A 25 -35.82 -39.97 -1.50
N GLY A 26 -34.59 -40.50 -1.44
CA GLY A 26 -34.28 -41.91 -1.74
C GLY A 26 -34.12 -42.26 -3.22
N ASP A 27 -34.43 -41.34 -4.13
CA ASP A 27 -34.18 -41.45 -5.57
C ASP A 27 -32.88 -40.73 -5.95
N GLU A 28 -31.83 -41.50 -6.22
CA GLU A 28 -30.50 -40.98 -6.54
C GLU A 28 -30.48 -40.16 -7.83
N SER A 29 -31.26 -40.55 -8.85
CA SER A 29 -31.31 -39.83 -10.12
C SER A 29 -31.98 -38.47 -9.94
N LYS A 30 -33.07 -38.43 -9.18
CA LYS A 30 -33.77 -37.19 -8.84
C LYS A 30 -32.93 -36.28 -7.93
N ALA A 31 -32.25 -36.84 -6.94
CA ALA A 31 -31.35 -36.12 -6.06
C ALA A 31 -30.20 -35.45 -6.86
N LYS A 32 -29.57 -36.21 -7.77
CA LYS A 32 -28.51 -35.68 -8.63
C LYS A 32 -29.01 -34.58 -9.56
N ALA A 33 -30.20 -34.74 -10.15
CA ALA A 33 -30.81 -33.72 -11.00
C ALA A 33 -31.12 -32.42 -10.22
N ALA A 34 -31.65 -32.55 -9.00
CA ALA A 34 -31.93 -31.41 -8.12
C ALA A 34 -30.66 -30.64 -7.75
N PHE A 35 -29.58 -31.36 -7.41
CA PHE A 35 -28.29 -30.74 -7.10
C PHE A 35 -27.71 -29.98 -8.30
N LEU A 36 -27.64 -30.62 -9.47
CA LEU A 36 -27.08 -30.00 -10.68
C LEU A 36 -27.87 -28.76 -11.12
N ARG A 37 -29.20 -28.81 -11.01
CA ARG A 37 -30.08 -27.67 -11.28
C ARG A 37 -29.70 -26.46 -10.41
N GLU A 38 -29.50 -26.67 -9.11
CA GLU A 38 -29.16 -25.57 -8.21
C GLU A 38 -27.72 -25.06 -8.46
N VAL A 39 -26.76 -25.94 -8.81
CA VAL A 39 -25.40 -25.53 -9.21
C VAL A 39 -25.43 -24.65 -10.48
N GLU A 40 -26.23 -25.03 -11.46
CA GLU A 40 -26.37 -24.29 -12.73
C GLU A 40 -27.05 -22.93 -12.52
N GLU A 41 -28.13 -22.87 -11.73
CA GLU A 41 -28.78 -21.61 -11.36
C GLU A 41 -27.78 -20.66 -10.67
N LEU A 42 -26.97 -21.19 -9.77
CA LEU A 42 -25.99 -20.42 -9.02
C LEU A 42 -24.83 -19.92 -9.89
N ASN A 43 -24.38 -20.73 -10.87
CA ASN A 43 -23.45 -20.28 -11.91
C ASN A 43 -24.04 -19.13 -12.72
N ARG A 44 -25.29 -19.26 -13.17
CA ARG A 44 -25.97 -18.24 -13.98
C ARG A 44 -26.10 -16.92 -13.22
N LEU A 45 -26.52 -16.97 -11.95
CA LEU A 45 -26.63 -15.78 -11.11
C LEU A 45 -25.27 -15.13 -10.87
N THR A 46 -24.23 -15.92 -10.64
CA THR A 46 -22.86 -15.41 -10.47
C THR A 46 -22.35 -14.73 -11.74
N GLU A 47 -22.63 -15.29 -12.92
CA GLU A 47 -22.26 -14.70 -14.21
C GLU A 47 -23.04 -13.42 -14.52
N GLU A 48 -24.34 -13.40 -14.24
CA GLU A 48 -25.17 -12.19 -14.37
C GLU A 48 -24.71 -11.08 -13.43
N GLU A 49 -24.37 -11.42 -12.18
CA GLU A 49 -23.84 -10.46 -11.21
C GLU A 49 -22.47 -9.93 -11.66
N LYS A 50 -21.56 -10.80 -12.13
CA LYS A 50 -20.29 -10.36 -12.73
C LYS A 50 -20.49 -9.48 -13.96
N LYS A 51 -21.48 -9.78 -14.81
CA LYS A 51 -21.81 -8.98 -15.99
C LYS A 51 -22.36 -7.61 -15.59
N LYS A 52 -23.28 -7.54 -14.61
CA LYS A 52 -23.78 -6.29 -14.05
C LYS A 52 -22.67 -5.47 -13.41
N GLN A 53 -21.77 -6.10 -12.65
CA GLN A 53 -20.61 -5.42 -12.08
C GLN A 53 -19.67 -4.88 -13.18
N MET A 54 -19.42 -5.67 -14.23
CA MET A 54 -18.64 -5.22 -15.38
C MET A 54 -19.32 -4.08 -16.14
N GLU A 55 -20.64 -4.11 -16.30
CA GLU A 55 -21.43 -3.04 -16.89
C GLU A 55 -21.44 -1.79 -16.01
N VAL A 56 -21.50 -1.91 -14.68
CA VAL A 56 -21.40 -0.79 -13.74
C VAL A 56 -20.00 -0.17 -13.79
N ILE A 57 -18.94 -0.98 -13.83
CA ILE A 57 -17.56 -0.49 -14.04
C ILE A 57 -17.45 0.22 -15.40
N HIS A 58 -18.04 -0.36 -16.45
CA HIS A 58 -18.05 0.24 -17.78
C HIS A 58 -18.88 1.54 -17.85
N LYS A 59 -20.00 1.61 -17.12
CA LYS A 59 -20.90 2.78 -17.07
C LYS A 59 -20.35 3.89 -16.15
N GLN A 60 -19.69 3.54 -15.04
CA GLN A 60 -18.90 4.47 -14.23
C GLN A 60 -17.70 5.02 -15.03
N SER A 61 -17.18 4.27 -16.01
CA SER A 61 -16.18 4.77 -16.96
C SER A 61 -16.77 5.62 -18.11
N SER A 62 -18.08 5.50 -18.39
CA SER A 62 -18.76 6.09 -19.57
C SER A 62 -19.74 7.23 -19.26
N GLY A 63 -19.84 7.68 -18.01
CA GLY A 63 -20.68 8.81 -17.60
C GLY A 63 -19.97 10.16 -17.65
N GLU A 64 -19.44 10.56 -18.82
CA GLU A 64 -19.17 11.97 -19.20
C GLU A 64 -18.64 11.99 -20.65
N GLY A 65 -19.32 12.76 -21.50
CA GLY A 65 -19.35 12.61 -22.96
C GLY A 65 -18.06 12.83 -23.74
N SER A 66 -18.05 12.24 -24.94
CA SER A 66 -17.40 12.71 -26.17
C SER A 66 -15.88 12.92 -26.23
N GLN A 67 -15.07 12.29 -25.37
CA GLN A 67 -13.59 12.32 -25.46
C GLN A 67 -12.94 10.93 -25.24
N ALA A 68 -13.44 9.90 -25.91
CA ALA A 68 -13.03 8.51 -25.65
C ALA A 68 -11.61 8.12 -26.13
N LYS A 69 -10.94 8.89 -27.01
CA LYS A 69 -9.54 8.61 -27.38
C LYS A 69 -8.50 9.21 -26.40
N GLY A 70 -8.91 10.10 -25.50
CA GLY A 70 -8.02 10.75 -24.53
C GLY A 70 -7.94 10.07 -23.16
N LYS A 71 -8.89 9.20 -22.80
CA LYS A 71 -9.01 8.64 -21.43
C LYS A 71 -8.19 7.37 -21.19
N LEU A 72 -7.84 6.61 -22.22
CA LEU A 72 -7.02 5.41 -22.07
C LEU A 72 -5.56 5.80 -21.87
N TRP A 73 -5.00 5.42 -20.73
CA TRP A 73 -3.59 5.61 -20.41
C TRP A 73 -2.81 4.39 -20.89
N SER A 74 -1.85 4.58 -21.78
CA SER A 74 -0.91 3.53 -22.14
C SER A 74 0.12 3.31 -21.02
N GLU A 75 0.74 2.13 -20.98
CA GLU A 75 1.81 1.83 -20.02
C GLU A 75 2.96 2.85 -20.11
N GLN A 76 3.31 3.27 -21.33
CA GLN A 76 4.32 4.31 -21.55
C GLN A 76 3.90 5.66 -20.94
N GLU A 77 2.63 6.06 -21.10
CA GLU A 77 2.09 7.29 -20.52
C GLU A 77 2.10 7.24 -18.99
N ILE A 78 1.78 6.08 -18.40
CA ILE A 78 1.83 5.86 -16.95
C ILE A 78 3.27 5.99 -16.43
N GLN A 79 4.24 5.39 -17.12
CA GLN A 79 5.65 5.50 -16.72
C GLN A 79 6.19 6.93 -16.86
N ALA A 80 5.81 7.65 -17.92
CA ALA A 80 6.15 9.06 -18.08
C ALA A 80 5.52 9.93 -16.98
N LEU A 81 4.26 9.64 -16.59
CA LEU A 81 3.59 10.30 -15.47
C LEU A 81 4.33 10.07 -14.14
N ILE A 82 4.68 8.82 -13.82
CA ILE A 82 5.40 8.49 -12.58
C ILE A 82 6.75 9.24 -12.51
N LYS A 83 7.50 9.25 -13.62
CA LYS A 83 8.77 10.00 -13.74
C LYS A 83 8.54 11.50 -13.55
N GLY A 84 7.53 12.07 -14.20
CA GLY A 84 7.18 13.49 -14.08
C GLY A 84 6.78 13.88 -12.66
N VAL A 85 6.00 13.05 -11.96
CA VAL A 85 5.60 13.30 -10.57
C VAL A 85 6.82 13.30 -9.63
N ASN A 86 7.80 12.41 -9.84
CA ASN A 86 9.03 12.39 -9.04
C ASN A 86 9.97 13.56 -9.36
N LEU A 87 10.04 13.97 -10.63
CA LEU A 87 10.92 15.04 -11.09
C LEU A 87 10.43 16.43 -10.65
N PHE A 88 9.11 16.63 -10.63
CA PHE A 88 8.48 17.89 -10.24
C PHE A 88 7.71 17.67 -8.94
N PRO A 89 8.26 17.98 -7.75
CA PRO A 89 7.59 17.76 -6.45
C PRO A 89 6.42 18.72 -6.18
N ALA A 90 5.63 18.44 -5.14
CA ALA A 90 4.44 19.22 -4.80
C ALA A 90 4.81 20.66 -4.37
N GLY A 91 4.08 21.67 -4.87
CA GLY A 91 4.29 23.06 -4.46
C GLY A 91 3.56 24.13 -5.27
N THR A 92 3.19 23.86 -6.53
CA THR A 92 2.50 24.86 -7.38
C THR A 92 1.38 24.23 -8.22
N LYS A 93 0.34 25.03 -8.53
CA LYS A 93 -0.81 24.60 -9.36
C LYS A 93 -0.38 24.25 -10.79
N ASP A 94 0.67 24.90 -11.27
CA ASP A 94 1.25 24.70 -12.61
C ASP A 94 2.03 23.37 -12.75
N ARG A 95 2.26 22.64 -11.65
CA ARG A 95 2.93 21.34 -11.67
C ARG A 95 2.31 20.40 -12.70
N TRP A 96 0.98 20.34 -12.74
CA TRP A 96 0.26 19.42 -13.62
C TRP A 96 0.34 19.83 -15.10
N GLU A 97 0.46 21.13 -15.38
CA GLU A 97 0.74 21.65 -16.72
C GLU A 97 2.15 21.27 -17.18
N VAL A 98 3.13 21.36 -16.28
CA VAL A 98 4.52 20.96 -16.58
C VAL A 98 4.60 19.45 -16.84
N ILE A 99 3.94 18.63 -16.03
CA ILE A 99 3.91 17.17 -16.22
C ILE A 99 3.15 16.79 -17.50
N SER A 100 2.04 17.46 -17.80
CA SER A 100 1.31 17.30 -19.07
C SER A 100 2.22 17.56 -20.28
N LYS A 101 2.95 18.68 -20.28
CA LYS A 101 3.93 19.00 -21.33
C LYS A 101 5.06 17.96 -21.40
N PHE A 102 5.55 17.50 -20.25
CA PHE A 102 6.56 16.45 -20.18
C PHE A 102 6.09 15.14 -20.84
N ILE A 103 4.86 14.69 -20.55
CA ILE A 103 4.29 13.48 -21.16
C ILE A 103 4.17 13.66 -22.68
N LYS A 104 3.68 14.81 -23.15
CA LYS A 104 3.60 15.13 -24.60
C LYS A 104 4.96 15.15 -25.31
N GLN A 105 6.02 15.57 -24.61
CA GLN A 105 7.38 15.57 -25.16
C GLN A 105 7.98 14.18 -25.25
N HIS A 106 7.61 13.29 -24.33
CA HIS A 106 8.12 11.93 -24.28
C HIS A 106 7.25 10.91 -25.05
N ILE A 107 6.01 11.27 -25.38
CA ILE A 107 5.06 10.45 -26.12
C ILE A 107 4.31 11.32 -27.11
N THR A 108 4.66 11.19 -28.38
CA THR A 108 4.20 12.02 -29.50
C THR A 108 2.69 11.99 -29.72
N ASP A 109 2.02 10.89 -29.36
CA ASP A 109 0.57 10.72 -29.52
C ASP A 109 -0.24 11.03 -28.25
N SER A 110 0.42 11.48 -27.17
CA SER A 110 -0.29 11.72 -25.92
C SER A 110 -1.07 13.04 -25.98
N ASN A 111 -2.39 12.96 -25.76
CA ASN A 111 -3.25 14.14 -25.64
C ASN A 111 -3.75 14.36 -24.21
N LYS A 112 -2.99 13.92 -23.20
CA LYS A 112 -3.36 14.05 -21.78
C LYS A 112 -3.15 15.49 -21.31
N GLY A 113 -4.18 16.13 -20.78
CA GLY A 113 -4.12 17.48 -20.22
C GLY A 113 -3.78 17.48 -18.74
N ALA A 114 -3.52 18.66 -18.16
CA ALA A 114 -3.18 18.80 -16.74
C ALA A 114 -4.25 18.20 -15.79
N LYS A 115 -5.52 18.29 -16.17
CA LYS A 115 -6.63 17.67 -15.42
C LYS A 115 -6.55 16.14 -15.44
N ASP A 116 -6.26 15.53 -16.59
CA ASP A 116 -6.14 14.07 -16.74
C ASP A 116 -4.94 13.54 -15.96
N VAL A 117 -3.82 14.25 -16.04
CA VAL A 117 -2.58 13.95 -15.30
C VAL A 117 -2.83 13.97 -13.80
N LEU A 118 -3.51 15.01 -13.28
CA LEU A 118 -3.87 15.11 -11.87
C LEU A 118 -4.81 13.96 -11.44
N ALA A 119 -5.84 13.67 -12.24
CA ALA A 119 -6.78 12.60 -11.96
C ALA A 119 -6.09 11.24 -11.90
N LYS A 120 -5.23 10.94 -12.88
CA LYS A 120 -4.48 9.68 -12.93
C LYS A 120 -3.44 9.57 -11.82
N ALA A 121 -2.75 10.66 -11.47
CA ALA A 121 -1.81 10.67 -10.36
C ALA A 121 -2.51 10.37 -9.01
N LYS A 122 -3.71 10.94 -8.80
CA LYS A 122 -4.54 10.63 -7.61
C LYS A 122 -5.04 9.19 -7.59
N ASP A 123 -5.45 8.66 -8.74
CA ASP A 123 -5.88 7.26 -8.89
C ASP A 123 -4.73 6.30 -8.54
N LEU A 124 -3.54 6.52 -9.10
CA LEU A 124 -2.35 5.72 -8.81
C LEU A 124 -1.96 5.77 -7.32
N GLN A 125 -2.06 6.93 -6.68
CA GLN A 125 -1.78 7.07 -5.26
C GLN A 125 -2.82 6.35 -4.37
N LYS A 126 -4.11 6.35 -4.78
CA LYS A 126 -5.17 5.64 -4.06
C LYS A 126 -5.05 4.13 -4.20
N ASN A 127 -4.76 3.63 -5.40
CA ASN A 127 -4.62 2.20 -5.63
C ASN A 127 -3.42 1.62 -4.86
N ASP A 128 -2.29 2.34 -4.82
CA ASP A 128 -1.14 1.96 -3.98
C ASP A 128 -1.49 1.93 -2.49
N PHE A 129 -2.21 2.96 -2.00
CA PHE A 129 -2.67 3.02 -0.61
C PHE A 129 -3.65 1.88 -0.27
N VAL A 130 -4.60 1.57 -1.15
CA VAL A 130 -5.59 0.49 -0.94
C VAL A 130 -4.92 -0.87 -0.93
N LEU A 131 -4.00 -1.14 -1.88
CA LEU A 131 -3.25 -2.39 -1.93
C LEU A 131 -2.38 -2.57 -0.67
N LYS A 132 -1.76 -1.50 -0.20
CA LYS A 132 -1.00 -1.51 1.05
C LYS A 132 -1.89 -1.77 2.27
N MET A 133 -3.04 -1.10 2.34
CA MET A 133 -4.00 -1.27 3.44
C MET A 133 -4.59 -2.69 3.46
N GLU A 134 -4.84 -3.30 2.30
CA GLU A 134 -5.34 -4.66 2.20
C GLU A 134 -4.27 -5.71 2.54
N ALA A 135 -3.01 -5.47 2.16
CA ALA A 135 -1.89 -6.29 2.59
C ALA A 135 -1.69 -6.22 4.11
N ASP A 136 -1.76 -5.02 4.69
CA ASP A 136 -1.67 -4.79 6.14
C ASP A 136 -2.84 -5.46 6.89
N LYS A 137 -4.06 -5.37 6.34
CA LYS A 137 -5.25 -6.05 6.89
C LYS A 137 -5.09 -7.57 6.86
N LYS A 138 -4.65 -8.15 5.74
CA LYS A 138 -4.38 -9.60 5.62
C LYS A 138 -3.25 -10.06 6.54
N ALA A 139 -2.23 -9.22 6.76
CA ALA A 139 -1.17 -9.50 7.72
C ALA A 139 -1.70 -9.50 9.17
N PHE A 140 -2.60 -8.56 9.50
CA PHE A 140 -3.24 -8.47 10.82
C PHE A 140 -4.17 -9.66 11.10
N GLU A 141 -5.01 -10.06 10.14
CA GLU A 141 -5.89 -11.23 10.28
C GLU A 141 -5.10 -12.54 10.51
N LYS A 142 -3.96 -12.70 9.81
CA LYS A 142 -3.03 -13.81 10.02
C LYS A 142 -2.37 -13.80 11.40
N PHE A 143 -2.13 -12.61 11.94
CA PHE A 143 -1.56 -12.44 13.28
C PHE A 143 -2.58 -12.78 14.38
N GLU A 144 -3.85 -12.35 14.24
CA GLU A 144 -4.91 -12.69 15.19
C GLU A 144 -5.24 -14.18 15.21
N THR A 145 -5.24 -14.84 14.04
CA THR A 145 -5.46 -16.29 13.94
C THR A 145 -4.31 -17.09 14.56
N GLN A 146 -3.07 -16.59 14.48
CA GLN A 146 -1.91 -17.20 15.17
C GLN A 146 -1.91 -16.97 16.68
N GLN A 147 -2.48 -15.87 17.19
CA GLN A 147 -2.61 -15.65 18.64
C GLN A 147 -3.79 -16.42 19.25
N LYS A 148 -4.94 -16.51 18.56
CA LYS A 148 -6.09 -17.30 19.05
C LYS A 148 -5.81 -18.81 19.09
N SER A 149 -4.91 -19.31 18.24
CA SER A 149 -4.48 -20.72 18.25
C SER A 149 -3.46 -21.07 19.34
N LYS A 150 -2.96 -20.09 20.12
CA LYS A 150 -2.03 -20.30 21.24
C LYS A 150 -2.65 -20.19 22.65
N VAL A 151 -3.98 -20.04 22.78
CA VAL A 151 -4.67 -19.86 24.08
C VAL A 151 -5.47 -21.10 24.51
N THR A 152 -5.04 -22.30 24.11
CA THR A 152 -5.54 -23.54 24.73
C THR A 152 -4.39 -24.43 25.14
N CYS A 153 -3.78 -24.13 26.29
CA CYS A 153 -3.10 -25.14 27.09
C CYS A 153 -3.15 -24.77 28.58
N GLU A 154 -3.45 -25.79 29.36
CA GLU A 154 -3.85 -25.76 30.76
C GLU A 154 -2.75 -25.26 31.69
N ALA A 155 -3.18 -24.62 32.78
CA ALA A 155 -2.32 -24.11 33.83
C ALA A 155 -1.64 -25.25 34.62
N GLN A 156 -0.30 -25.24 34.63
CA GLN A 156 0.52 -25.91 35.63
C GLN A 156 1.61 -24.94 36.10
N PRO A 157 1.65 -24.55 37.40
CA PRO A 157 2.69 -23.66 37.91
C PRO A 157 3.96 -24.48 38.23
N LYS A 158 5.07 -24.13 37.59
CA LYS A 158 6.42 -24.53 38.05
C LYS A 158 7.33 -23.30 38.11
N GLU A 159 8.06 -23.27 39.20
CA GLU A 159 8.83 -22.15 39.74
C GLU A 159 9.96 -21.65 38.83
N GLY A 160 10.18 -20.33 38.88
CA GLY A 160 11.53 -19.75 38.92
C GLY A 160 12.41 -19.85 37.67
N VAL A 161 12.00 -19.24 36.56
CA VAL A 161 12.95 -18.66 35.60
C VAL A 161 12.60 -17.19 35.45
N THR A 162 13.57 -16.32 35.75
CA THR A 162 13.47 -14.88 35.55
C THR A 162 12.98 -14.59 34.14
N SER A 163 11.90 -13.83 34.03
CA SER A 163 11.37 -13.33 32.75
C SER A 163 12.50 -12.63 31.99
N GLU A 164 13.04 -13.29 30.96
CA GLU A 164 13.79 -12.57 29.93
C GLU A 164 12.77 -11.69 29.23
N ARG A 165 12.80 -10.40 29.60
CA ARG A 165 12.09 -9.34 28.91
C ARG A 165 12.41 -9.51 27.42
N PHE A 166 11.41 -9.87 26.64
CA PHE A 166 11.54 -10.04 25.20
C PHE A 166 12.01 -8.70 24.61
N GLU A 167 13.30 -8.62 24.34
CA GLU A 167 13.93 -7.42 23.80
C GLU A 167 13.34 -7.19 22.40
N LYS A 168 12.79 -6.00 22.16
CA LYS A 168 12.12 -5.74 20.88
C LYS A 168 13.17 -5.82 19.77
N VAL A 169 12.79 -6.31 18.59
CA VAL A 169 13.72 -6.53 17.45
C VAL A 169 14.64 -5.33 17.16
N TYR A 170 14.16 -4.10 17.37
CA TYR A 170 14.97 -2.89 17.19
C TYR A 170 16.05 -2.71 18.28
N GLU A 171 15.80 -3.14 19.51
CA GLU A 171 16.74 -3.07 20.64
C GLU A 171 17.90 -4.06 20.42
N GLN A 172 17.60 -5.25 19.91
CA GLN A 172 18.61 -6.24 19.53
C GLN A 172 19.50 -5.76 18.37
N GLN A 173 18.92 -5.17 17.32
CA GLN A 173 19.68 -4.64 16.18
C GLN A 173 20.54 -3.42 16.53
N ILE A 174 20.06 -2.55 17.44
CA ILE A 174 20.87 -1.44 17.98
C ILE A 174 22.09 -1.99 18.71
N ARG A 175 21.94 -3.09 19.48
CA ARG A 175 23.05 -3.72 20.21
C ARG A 175 24.08 -4.37 19.28
N GLU A 176 23.64 -5.06 18.24
CA GLU A 176 24.52 -5.83 17.35
C GLU A 176 25.21 -4.96 16.28
N THR A 177 24.49 -4.02 15.68
CA THR A 177 24.99 -3.24 14.53
C THR A 177 25.25 -1.77 14.87
N GLY A 178 24.75 -1.30 16.01
CA GLY A 178 24.76 0.12 16.34
C GLY A 178 23.95 0.96 15.37
N THR A 179 22.98 0.38 14.67
CA THR A 179 22.13 1.11 13.71
C THR A 179 20.69 0.69 13.85
N ASN A 180 19.78 1.66 13.85
CA ASN A 180 18.35 1.40 13.90
C ASN A 180 17.77 1.44 12.47
N PRO A 181 17.24 0.32 11.93
CA PRO A 181 16.68 0.29 10.58
C PRO A 181 15.30 0.96 10.46
N ALA A 182 14.68 1.37 11.58
CA ALA A 182 13.38 2.02 11.55
C ALA A 182 13.41 3.33 10.75
N PRO A 183 12.34 3.69 10.04
CA PRO A 183 12.22 4.98 9.37
C PRO A 183 12.41 6.15 10.35
N TRP A 184 13.04 7.25 9.91
CA TRP A 184 13.14 8.47 10.72
C TRP A 184 11.75 9.07 10.94
N THR A 185 11.34 9.21 12.19
CA THR A 185 10.10 9.90 12.55
C THR A 185 10.29 11.41 12.46
N ALA A 186 9.18 12.16 12.37
CA ALA A 186 9.21 13.62 12.30
C ALA A 186 9.85 14.25 13.55
N GLU A 187 9.61 13.66 14.72
CA GLU A 187 10.17 14.15 16.00
C GLU A 187 11.68 13.88 16.08
N GLU A 188 12.14 12.67 15.74
CA GLU A 188 13.58 12.36 15.68
C GLU A 188 14.30 13.28 14.69
N GLN A 189 13.69 13.55 13.53
CA GLN A 189 14.25 14.44 12.51
C GLN A 189 14.37 15.88 13.04
N LYS A 190 13.35 16.37 13.75
CA LYS A 190 13.36 17.70 14.36
C LYS A 190 14.45 17.83 15.43
N ILE A 191 14.62 16.80 16.27
CA ILE A 191 15.68 16.75 17.28
C ILE A 191 17.05 16.75 16.61
N LEU A 192 17.26 15.95 15.55
CA LEU A 192 18.51 15.91 14.80
C LEU A 192 18.85 17.29 14.20
N GLU A 193 17.89 17.96 13.59
CA GLU A 193 18.08 19.30 13.01
C GLU A 193 18.39 20.36 14.06
N GLN A 194 17.75 20.29 15.23
CA GLN A 194 18.06 21.16 16.35
C GLN A 194 19.48 20.90 16.88
N ALA A 195 19.84 19.63 17.10
CA ALA A 195 21.16 19.24 17.57
C ALA A 195 22.28 19.64 16.58
N LEU A 196 22.03 19.55 15.27
CA LEU A 196 22.97 20.03 14.24
C LEU A 196 23.18 21.55 14.25
N LYS A 197 22.17 22.33 14.68
CA LYS A 197 22.32 23.78 14.89
C LYS A 197 23.08 24.08 16.19
N THR A 198 22.82 23.32 17.23
CA THR A 198 23.46 23.47 18.55
C THR A 198 24.93 23.04 18.53
N PHE A 199 25.28 22.01 17.76
CA PHE A 199 26.63 21.45 17.65
C PHE A 199 27.18 21.63 16.22
N PRO A 200 27.72 22.82 15.89
CA PRO A 200 28.25 23.10 14.56
C PRO A 200 29.53 22.29 14.25
N ALA A 201 29.97 22.34 13.00
CA ALA A 201 31.11 21.56 12.50
C ALA A 201 32.46 21.88 13.17
N SER A 202 32.57 23.01 13.88
CA SER A 202 33.75 23.40 14.65
C SER A 202 33.92 22.60 15.95
N VAL A 203 32.91 21.84 16.38
CA VAL A 203 32.97 21.01 17.60
C VAL A 203 33.53 19.63 17.25
N GLY A 204 34.69 19.29 17.84
CA GLY A 204 35.41 18.02 17.58
C GLY A 204 34.57 16.76 17.82
N ASP A 205 33.68 16.77 18.82
CA ASP A 205 32.84 15.62 19.21
C ASP A 205 31.36 15.83 18.88
N ARG A 206 31.05 16.61 17.84
CA ARG A 206 29.67 17.00 17.52
C ARG A 206 28.73 15.79 17.43
N TRP A 207 29.20 14.70 16.83
CA TRP A 207 28.37 13.52 16.57
C TRP A 207 28.05 12.75 17.84
N GLU A 208 28.92 12.82 18.83
CA GLU A 208 28.68 12.18 20.11
C GLU A 208 27.56 12.89 20.84
N LYS A 209 27.68 14.21 20.95
CA LYS A 209 26.67 15.09 21.55
C LYS A 209 25.32 15.02 20.81
N ILE A 210 25.34 14.92 19.48
CA ILE A 210 24.11 14.73 18.69
C ILE A 210 23.45 13.39 19.02
N SER A 211 24.21 12.30 19.11
CA SER A 211 23.64 10.98 19.43
C SER A 211 23.08 10.90 20.85
N GLU A 212 23.66 11.64 21.81
CA GLU A 212 23.14 11.71 23.18
C GLU A 212 21.75 12.36 23.26
N THR A 213 21.40 13.22 22.31
CA THR A 213 20.05 13.79 22.21
C THR A 213 19.01 12.83 21.64
N LEU A 214 19.44 11.70 21.06
CA LEU A 214 18.58 10.74 20.36
C LEU A 214 18.72 9.33 20.99
N PRO A 215 17.79 8.93 21.89
CA PRO A 215 17.92 7.65 22.61
C PRO A 215 17.81 6.42 21.71
N THR A 216 17.19 6.55 20.53
CA THR A 216 16.90 5.46 19.59
C THR A 216 17.85 5.42 18.39
N ARG A 217 18.79 6.37 18.27
CA ARG A 217 19.66 6.52 17.09
C ARG A 217 21.11 6.71 17.51
N SER A 218 22.00 5.96 16.86
CA SER A 218 23.43 6.05 17.18
C SER A 218 24.13 7.21 16.47
N LYS A 219 25.40 7.45 16.84
CA LYS A 219 26.33 8.33 16.10
C LYS A 219 26.36 8.00 14.60
N LYS A 220 26.37 6.71 14.25
CA LYS A 220 26.41 6.23 12.85
C LYS A 220 25.12 6.59 12.11
N ASP A 221 23.96 6.43 12.74
CA ASP A 221 22.67 6.77 12.15
C ASP A 221 22.55 8.27 11.88
N CYS A 222 22.98 9.10 12.84
CA CYS A 222 22.98 10.56 12.72
C CYS A 222 23.88 11.03 11.57
N MET A 223 25.10 10.46 11.47
CA MET A 223 26.04 10.75 10.38
C MET A 223 25.50 10.34 9.01
N LYS A 224 24.92 9.15 8.90
CA LYS A 224 24.31 8.65 7.66
C LYS A 224 23.18 9.57 7.23
N ARG A 225 22.27 9.89 8.14
CA ARG A 225 21.13 10.77 7.86
C ARG A 225 21.57 12.16 7.44
N TYR A 226 22.60 12.73 8.08
CA TYR A 226 23.15 14.01 7.67
C TYR A 226 23.71 14.00 6.24
N LYS A 227 24.45 12.94 5.87
CA LYS A 227 24.97 12.81 4.49
C LYS A 227 23.84 12.78 3.46
N GLU A 228 22.77 12.03 3.73
CA GLU A 228 21.57 12.02 2.89
C GLU A 228 20.97 13.43 2.74
N LEU A 229 20.85 14.18 3.85
CA LEU A 229 20.31 15.55 3.83
C LEU A 229 21.19 16.51 3.01
N VAL A 230 22.52 16.41 3.14
CA VAL A 230 23.46 17.22 2.37
C VAL A 230 23.30 16.96 0.86
N GLU A 231 23.22 15.70 0.45
CA GLU A 231 23.01 15.34 -0.96
C GLU A 231 21.65 15.84 -1.48
N ILE A 232 20.58 15.72 -0.68
CA ILE A 232 19.25 16.26 -1.03
C ILE A 232 19.31 17.80 -1.19
N ILE A 233 19.97 18.51 -0.29
CA ILE A 233 20.11 19.98 -0.36
C ILE A 233 20.94 20.39 -1.58
N ARG A 234 22.05 19.68 -1.85
CA ARG A 234 22.90 19.91 -3.02
C ARG A 234 22.13 19.70 -4.31
N ALA A 235 21.38 18.61 -4.42
CA ALA A 235 20.52 18.31 -5.56
C ALA A 235 19.42 19.37 -5.75
N LYS A 236 18.76 19.78 -4.66
CA LYS A 236 17.75 20.87 -4.68
C LYS A 236 18.34 22.20 -5.15
N LYS A 237 19.54 22.55 -4.69
CA LYS A 237 20.23 23.78 -5.12
C LYS A 237 20.61 23.72 -6.59
N ALA A 238 21.20 22.61 -7.05
CA ALA A 238 21.54 22.41 -8.47
C ALA A 238 20.31 22.49 -9.39
N ALA A 239 19.18 21.88 -8.97
CA ALA A 239 17.93 21.95 -9.72
C ALA A 239 17.39 23.40 -9.78
N LYS A 240 17.46 24.15 -8.68
CA LYS A 240 17.04 25.55 -8.62
C LYS A 240 17.91 26.44 -9.51
N ASP A 241 19.23 26.27 -9.48
CA ASP A 241 20.18 27.04 -10.30
C ASP A 241 20.02 26.72 -11.79
N ALA A 242 19.77 25.45 -12.14
CA ALA A 242 19.48 25.04 -13.52
C ALA A 242 18.15 25.61 -14.04
N ALA A 243 17.14 25.75 -13.17
CA ALA A 243 15.87 26.38 -13.50
C ALA A 243 16.00 27.90 -13.68
N ALA A 244 16.86 28.56 -12.89
CA ALA A 244 17.11 30.00 -12.98
C ALA A 244 17.86 30.42 -14.26
N LYS A 245 18.77 29.58 -14.77
CA LYS A 245 19.51 29.83 -16.03
C LYS A 245 18.68 29.60 -17.31
N LYS A 246 17.49 29.00 -17.20
CA LYS A 246 16.57 28.75 -18.32
C LYS A 246 15.44 29.79 -18.41
N LYS A 247 15.46 30.81 -17.54
CA LYS A 247 14.64 32.02 -17.62
C LYS A 247 15.48 33.14 -18.21
#